data_AF-A0A7Y5UAS8-F1
#
_entry.id   AF-A0A7Y5UAS8-F1
#
_cell.length_a   1.000
_cell.length_b   1.000
_cell.length_c   1.000
_cell.angle_alpha   90.00
_cell.angle_beta   90.00
_cell.angle_gamma   90.00
#
_symmetry.space_group_name_H-M   'P 1'
#
loop_
_entity.id
_entity.type
_entity.pdbx_description
1 polymer ?
#
loop_
_entity_poly.entity_id
_entity_poly.type
_entity_poly.pdbx_seq_one_letter_code
_entity_poly.pdbx_strand_id
1 'polypeptide(L)'
;MPTRPSKSEPTNGPRANGARTKVQRDNRRGSPDVVRKRRAARHFNELLAEVGGGGSKLDGRTEKRRQRMLAELREGKARGNGKALKPIDILVRVDALLALGEPLASIKKAAKPPRPVPATPDVVDGVKRLHAAYRFRPEVYAFVGIDERVVAKAGAKLGPSIAGRKHRGGTNVDRAA
;
A
#
# COMPACT_ATOMS: atom_id res chain seq x y z
N MET A 1 77.53 -4.92 -17.92
CA MET A 1 76.32 -4.45 -18.61
C MET A 1 76.66 -3.25 -19.49
N PRO A 2 76.88 -3.41 -20.80
CA PRO A 2 77.02 -2.29 -21.73
C PRO A 2 75.90 -2.20 -22.79
N THR A 3 75.27 -1.02 -22.84
CA THR A 3 74.85 -0.18 -24.00
C THR A 3 74.23 -0.77 -25.30
N ARG A 4 73.01 -0.26 -25.62
CA ARG A 4 72.37 -0.04 -26.95
C ARG A 4 73.24 0.88 -27.87
N PRO A 5 73.01 1.14 -29.20
CA PRO A 5 71.78 1.02 -30.03
C PRO A 5 71.95 0.69 -31.56
N SER A 6 70.83 0.62 -32.30
CA SER A 6 70.54 1.13 -33.70
C SER A 6 69.62 0.15 -34.48
N LYS A 7 68.36 0.49 -34.78
CA LYS A 7 67.77 1.33 -35.88
C LYS A 7 67.77 0.66 -37.27
N SER A 8 66.59 0.18 -37.68
CA SER A 8 66.08 0.26 -39.05
C SER A 8 64.56 0.02 -39.10
N GLU A 9 63.80 1.10 -39.30
CA GLU A 9 62.49 1.09 -39.98
C GLU A 9 62.75 0.83 -41.49
N PRO A 10 61.82 0.26 -42.28
CA PRO A 10 60.60 0.95 -42.73
C PRO A 10 59.40 -0.04 -42.90
N THR A 11 58.14 0.30 -43.10
CA THR A 11 57.49 1.27 -43.98
C THR A 11 56.05 1.46 -43.52
N ASN A 12 55.58 2.69 -43.68
CA ASN A 12 54.25 3.18 -43.43
C ASN A 12 53.33 2.79 -44.60
N GLY A 13 52.33 1.94 -44.36
CA GLY A 13 51.28 1.63 -45.32
C GLY A 13 49.91 1.92 -44.69
N PRO A 14 49.03 2.72 -45.31
CA PRO A 14 47.74 3.04 -44.72
C PRO A 14 46.83 1.82 -44.84
N ARG A 15 46.73 1.04 -43.76
CA ARG A 15 45.72 -0.02 -43.66
C ARG A 15 44.38 0.67 -43.46
N ALA A 16 43.58 0.68 -44.52
CA ALA A 16 42.24 1.25 -44.59
C ALA A 16 41.48 1.01 -43.28
N ASN A 17 41.24 2.10 -42.54
CA ASN A 17 40.27 2.14 -41.46
C ASN A 17 38.90 1.92 -42.11
N GLY A 18 38.50 0.65 -42.22
CA GLY A 18 37.12 0.26 -42.45
C GLY A 18 36.29 0.92 -41.38
N ALA A 19 35.66 2.04 -41.73
CA ALA A 19 34.67 2.69 -40.93
C ALA A 19 33.62 1.65 -40.59
N ARG A 20 33.69 1.11 -39.37
CA ARG A 20 32.56 0.42 -38.75
C ARG A 20 31.50 1.50 -38.60
N THR A 21 30.68 1.66 -39.62
CA THR A 21 29.38 2.30 -39.52
C THR A 21 28.70 1.62 -38.34
N LYS A 22 28.64 2.34 -37.21
CA LYS A 22 27.74 1.98 -36.11
C LYS A 22 26.35 2.08 -36.72
N VAL A 23 25.85 0.97 -37.24
CA VAL A 23 24.44 0.81 -37.56
C VAL A 23 23.72 1.11 -36.26
N GLN A 24 23.13 2.29 -36.20
CA GLN A 24 22.34 2.78 -35.10
C GLN A 24 21.22 1.76 -34.95
N ARG A 25 21.36 0.86 -33.96
CA ARG A 25 20.33 -0.14 -33.68
C ARG A 25 19.11 0.64 -33.25
N ASP A 26 18.16 0.79 -34.16
CA ASP A 26 16.87 1.39 -33.86
C ASP A 26 16.34 0.75 -32.60
N ASN A 27 16.05 1.62 -31.64
CA ASN A 27 15.64 1.29 -30.29
C ASN A 27 14.61 0.14 -30.32
N ARG A 28 15.05 -1.07 -29.95
CA ARG A 28 14.17 -2.20 -29.58
C ARG A 28 13.40 -1.93 -28.27
N ARG A 29 13.30 -0.66 -27.88
CA ARG A 29 12.76 -0.17 -26.62
C ARG A 29 11.37 0.43 -26.84
N GLY A 30 10.54 -0.25 -27.63
CA GLY A 30 9.17 0.14 -27.97
C GLY A 30 9.09 1.43 -28.80
N SER A 31 8.09 1.51 -29.69
CA SER A 31 7.78 2.76 -30.39
C SER A 31 7.63 3.91 -29.36
N PRO A 32 8.11 5.14 -29.66
CA PRO A 32 8.03 6.29 -28.76
C PRO A 32 6.62 6.53 -28.20
N ASP A 33 5.58 6.21 -28.97
CA ASP A 33 4.20 6.31 -28.50
C ASP A 33 3.83 5.24 -27.46
N VAL A 34 4.37 4.03 -27.57
CA VAL A 34 4.20 2.98 -26.55
C VAL A 34 4.85 3.41 -25.24
N VAL A 35 6.01 4.07 -25.32
CA VAL A 35 6.69 4.62 -24.13
C VAL A 35 5.88 5.75 -23.52
N ARG A 36 5.34 6.67 -24.34
CA ARG A 36 4.46 7.75 -23.87
C ARG A 36 3.19 7.21 -23.22
N LYS A 37 2.50 6.27 -23.85
CA LYS A 37 1.32 5.59 -23.29
C LYS A 37 1.63 4.90 -21.95
N ARG A 38 2.77 4.20 -21.85
CA ARG A 38 3.22 3.59 -20.58
C ARG A 38 3.53 4.62 -19.50
N ARG A 39 4.16 5.75 -19.85
CA ARG A 39 4.42 6.83 -18.89
C ARG A 39 3.13 7.47 -18.40
N ALA A 40 2.21 7.78 -19.32
CA ALA A 40 0.90 8.35 -18.99
C ALA A 40 0.09 7.41 -18.09
N ALA A 41 0.05 6.11 -18.42
CA ALA A 41 -0.63 5.11 -17.60
C ALA A 41 -0.01 4.98 -16.19
N ARG A 42 1.32 5.00 -16.07
CA ARG A 42 2.00 4.98 -14.76
C ARG A 42 1.65 6.21 -13.93
N HIS A 43 1.73 7.40 -14.54
CA HIS A 43 1.45 8.64 -13.84
C HIS A 43 -0.02 8.73 -13.41
N PHE A 44 -0.96 8.34 -14.28
CA PHE A 44 -2.37 8.26 -13.94
C PHE A 44 -2.67 7.25 -12.82
N ASN A 45 -2.03 6.08 -12.87
CA ASN A 45 -2.16 5.08 -11.81
C ASN A 45 -1.54 5.54 -10.48
N GLU A 46 -0.44 6.30 -10.50
CA GLU A 46 0.14 6.91 -9.30
C GLU A 46 -0.84 7.92 -8.68
N LEU A 47 -1.39 8.83 -9.49
CA LEU A 47 -2.39 9.81 -9.02
C LEU A 47 -3.64 9.12 -8.46
N LEU A 48 -4.14 8.07 -9.13
CA LEU A 48 -5.28 7.30 -8.61
C LEU A 48 -4.95 6.46 -7.38
N ALA A 49 -3.72 5.97 -7.24
CA ALA A 49 -3.30 5.25 -6.04
C ALA A 49 -3.27 6.20 -4.83
N GLU A 50 -2.78 7.43 -5.01
CA GLU A 50 -2.79 8.48 -3.97
C GLU A 50 -4.21 8.85 -3.53
N VAL A 51 -5.17 8.93 -4.46
CA VAL A 51 -6.58 9.25 -4.17
C VAL A 51 -7.36 8.03 -3.67
N GLY A 52 -6.99 6.82 -4.08
CA GLY A 52 -7.69 5.56 -3.83
C GLY A 52 -7.28 4.81 -2.56
N GLY A 53 -6.44 5.40 -1.71
CA GLY A 53 -5.97 4.75 -0.48
C GLY A 53 -4.85 3.74 -0.68
N GLY A 54 -4.14 3.78 -1.80
CA GLY A 54 -2.80 3.21 -1.91
C GLY A 54 -1.84 4.18 -1.24
N GLY A 55 -1.54 3.96 0.04
CA GLY A 55 -0.78 4.88 0.88
C GLY A 55 0.38 5.55 0.15
N SER A 56 0.40 6.89 0.21
CA SER A 56 1.49 7.74 -0.28
C SER A 56 2.83 7.12 0.05
N LYS A 57 3.78 7.10 -0.91
CA LYS A 57 5.12 6.49 -0.78
C LYS A 57 5.69 6.76 0.61
N LEU A 58 5.60 5.75 1.49
CA LEU A 58 6.08 5.87 2.85
C LEU A 58 7.60 5.86 2.84
N ASP A 59 8.22 6.58 3.77
CA ASP A 59 9.66 6.48 4.02
C ASP A 59 10.05 5.00 4.25
N GLY A 60 11.23 4.59 3.81
CA GLY A 60 11.68 3.19 3.85
C GLY A 60 11.64 2.58 5.26
N ARG A 61 11.83 3.39 6.32
CA ARG A 61 11.68 2.93 7.71
C ARG A 61 10.22 2.71 8.07
N THR A 62 9.33 3.62 7.67
CA THR A 62 7.89 3.56 7.91
C THR A 62 7.24 2.42 7.12
N GLU A 63 7.66 2.21 5.88
CA GLU A 63 7.28 1.07 5.03
C GLU A 63 7.67 -0.26 5.70
N LYS A 64 8.91 -0.38 6.17
CA LYS A 64 9.37 -1.58 6.88
C LYS A 64 8.59 -1.81 8.18
N ARG A 65 8.23 -0.75 8.91
CA ARG A 65 7.37 -0.83 10.10
C ARG A 65 5.96 -1.32 9.72
N ARG A 66 5.37 -0.79 8.66
CA ARG A 66 4.05 -1.17 8.15
C ARG A 66 4.00 -2.64 7.75
N GLN A 67 4.95 -3.08 6.92
CA GLN A 67 5.08 -4.47 6.48
C GLN A 67 5.22 -5.42 7.66
N ARG A 68 6.03 -5.02 8.65
CA ARG A 68 6.20 -5.79 9.89
C ARG A 68 4.90 -5.92 10.67
N MET A 69 4.15 -4.83 10.86
CA MET A 69 2.86 -4.89 11.57
C MET A 69 1.85 -5.79 10.85
N LEU A 70 1.83 -5.76 9.50
CA LEU A 70 1.01 -6.66 8.69
C LEU A 70 1.43 -8.14 8.84
N ALA A 71 2.74 -8.42 8.93
CA ALA A 71 3.24 -9.77 9.15
C ALA A 71 2.84 -10.29 10.54
N GLU A 72 3.02 -9.48 11.59
CA GLU A 72 2.63 -9.85 12.95
C GLU A 72 1.11 -10.08 13.09
N LEU A 73 0.29 -9.32 12.35
CA LEU A 73 -1.15 -9.54 12.24
C LEU A 73 -1.52 -10.83 11.49
N ARG A 74 -0.78 -11.20 10.44
CA ARG A 74 -0.95 -12.47 9.70
C ARG A 74 -0.60 -13.67 10.57
N GLU A 75 0.52 -13.59 11.26
CA GLU A 75 1.03 -14.68 12.09
C GLU A 75 0.27 -14.79 13.42
N GLY A 76 -0.44 -13.73 13.83
CA GLY A 76 -1.10 -13.65 15.11
C GLY A 76 -0.12 -13.70 16.28
N LYS A 77 1.15 -13.33 16.05
CA LYS A 77 2.23 -13.41 17.04
C LYS A 77 2.94 -12.08 17.19
N ALA A 78 3.24 -11.73 18.44
CA ALA A 78 3.95 -10.52 18.77
C ALA A 78 5.45 -10.72 18.55
N ARG A 79 6.12 -9.68 18.02
CA ARG A 79 7.57 -9.68 17.83
C ARG A 79 8.33 -10.03 19.12
N GLY A 80 9.39 -10.81 18.96
CA GLY A 80 10.43 -11.01 19.98
C GLY A 80 10.18 -12.18 20.92
N ASN A 81 8.93 -12.43 21.29
CA ASN A 81 8.60 -13.47 22.28
C ASN A 81 7.76 -14.62 21.70
N GLY A 82 7.34 -14.54 20.43
CA GLY A 82 6.49 -15.56 19.78
C GLY A 82 5.10 -15.74 20.41
N LYS A 83 4.75 -14.91 21.40
CA LYS A 83 3.48 -14.95 22.12
C LYS A 83 2.34 -14.59 21.17
N ALA A 84 1.19 -15.23 21.35
CA ALA A 84 -0.03 -14.87 20.65
C ALA A 84 -0.38 -13.39 20.88
N LEU A 85 -0.79 -12.70 19.83
CA LEU A 85 -1.26 -11.32 19.91
C LEU A 85 -2.48 -11.26 20.82
N LYS A 86 -2.47 -10.34 21.80
CA LYS A 86 -3.68 -10.08 22.58
C LYS A 86 -4.69 -9.32 21.70
N PRO A 87 -5.99 -9.41 21.99
CA PRO A 87 -7.01 -8.63 21.28
C PRO A 87 -6.73 -7.12 21.28
N ILE A 88 -6.21 -6.59 22.38
CA ILE A 88 -5.82 -5.18 22.47
C ILE A 88 -4.64 -4.84 21.54
N ASP A 89 -3.67 -5.74 21.41
CA ASP A 89 -2.51 -5.53 20.52
C ASP A 89 -2.96 -5.50 19.06
N ILE A 90 -3.96 -6.29 18.69
CA ILE A 90 -4.57 -6.26 17.35
C ILE A 90 -5.15 -4.87 17.09
N LEU A 91 -5.97 -4.34 18.01
CA LEU A 91 -6.58 -3.02 17.89
C LEU A 91 -5.53 -1.92 17.71
N VAL A 92 -4.48 -1.93 18.53
CA VAL A 92 -3.38 -0.95 18.46
C VAL A 92 -2.65 -1.01 17.10
N ARG A 93 -2.42 -2.21 16.57
CA ARG A 93 -1.75 -2.38 15.26
C ARG A 93 -2.63 -1.94 14.10
N VAL A 94 -3.93 -2.22 14.17
CA VAL A 94 -4.89 -1.81 13.14
C VAL A 94 -5.01 -0.29 13.13
N ASP A 95 -5.13 0.35 14.29
CA ASP A 95 -5.15 1.82 14.40
C ASP A 95 -3.88 2.45 13.83
N ALA A 96 -2.71 1.89 14.18
CA ALA A 96 -1.43 2.35 13.64
C ALA A 96 -1.34 2.17 12.10
N LEU A 97 -1.86 1.08 11.54
CA LEU A 97 -1.90 0.87 10.10
C LEU A 97 -2.84 1.86 9.39
N LEU A 98 -4.00 2.14 9.98
CA LEU A 98 -4.92 3.16 9.46
C LEU A 98 -4.32 4.56 9.53
N ALA A 99 -3.54 4.87 10.57
CA ALA A 99 -2.81 6.12 10.69
C ALA A 99 -1.70 6.25 9.62
N LEU A 100 -1.14 5.14 9.15
CA LEU A 100 -0.18 5.09 8.05
C LEU A 100 -0.85 5.10 6.66
N GLY A 101 -2.17 5.26 6.60
CA GLY A 101 -2.94 5.30 5.35
C GLY A 101 -3.24 3.93 4.76
N GLU A 102 -3.05 2.83 5.51
CA GLU A 102 -3.40 1.52 4.98
C GLU A 102 -4.90 1.29 4.99
N PRO A 103 -5.49 0.85 3.86
CA PRO A 103 -6.92 0.66 3.78
C PRO A 103 -7.32 -0.59 4.58
N LEU A 104 -8.48 -0.52 5.25
CA LEU A 104 -9.06 -1.65 5.99
C LEU A 104 -9.14 -2.94 5.14
N ALA A 105 -9.36 -2.82 3.83
CA ALA A 105 -9.37 -3.96 2.91
C ALA A 105 -8.02 -4.69 2.85
N SER A 106 -6.90 -3.97 2.88
CA SER A 106 -5.55 -4.56 2.93
C SER A 106 -5.31 -5.25 4.27
N ILE A 107 -5.73 -4.60 5.37
CA ILE A 107 -5.60 -5.14 6.72
C ILE A 107 -6.43 -6.43 6.89
N LYS A 108 -7.66 -6.47 6.37
CA LYS A 108 -8.53 -7.67 6.38
C LYS A 108 -7.96 -8.86 5.59
N LYS A 109 -7.12 -8.61 4.58
CA LYS A 109 -6.39 -9.68 3.87
C LYS A 109 -5.23 -10.22 4.70
N ALA A 110 -4.67 -9.41 5.58
CA ALA A 110 -3.56 -9.79 6.45
C ALA A 110 -4.06 -10.51 7.71
N ALA A 111 -5.04 -9.96 8.42
CA ALA A 111 -5.63 -10.58 9.59
C ALA A 111 -7.10 -10.92 9.32
N LYS A 112 -7.46 -12.18 9.56
CA LYS A 112 -8.86 -12.59 9.54
C LYS A 112 -9.58 -11.87 10.68
N PRO A 113 -10.63 -11.08 10.40
CA PRO A 113 -11.35 -10.39 11.44
C PRO A 113 -11.91 -11.40 12.46
N PRO A 114 -11.86 -11.08 13.76
CA PRO A 114 -12.51 -11.88 14.80
C PRO A 114 -14.00 -12.11 14.50
N ARG A 115 -14.58 -13.16 15.09
CA ARG A 115 -16.03 -13.39 14.98
C ARG A 115 -16.76 -12.16 15.55
N PRO A 116 -17.84 -11.70 14.90
CA PRO A 116 -18.64 -10.61 15.42
C PRO A 116 -19.12 -10.97 16.82
N VAL A 117 -18.92 -10.05 17.76
CA VAL A 117 -19.28 -10.24 19.17
C VAL A 117 -20.67 -9.65 19.37
N PRO A 118 -21.61 -10.37 20.01
CA PRO A 118 -22.94 -9.82 20.29
C PRO A 118 -22.85 -8.58 21.18
N ALA A 119 -23.75 -7.64 20.95
CA ALA A 119 -23.86 -6.39 21.68
C ALA A 119 -24.43 -6.60 23.10
N THR A 120 -23.64 -7.19 23.99
CA THR A 120 -24.00 -7.31 25.41
C THR A 120 -23.67 -6.01 26.17
N PRO A 121 -24.37 -5.71 27.29
CA PRO A 121 -24.09 -4.53 28.10
C PRO A 121 -22.62 -4.44 28.55
N ASP A 122 -22.03 -5.57 28.94
CA ASP A 122 -20.63 -5.65 29.37
C ASP A 122 -19.65 -5.28 28.25
N VAL A 123 -19.96 -5.67 27.01
CA VAL A 123 -19.16 -5.31 25.84
C VAL A 123 -19.27 -3.81 25.56
N VAL A 124 -20.46 -3.22 25.69
CA VAL A 124 -20.66 -1.77 25.54
C VAL A 124 -19.83 -1.00 26.57
N ASP A 125 -19.88 -1.41 27.84
CA ASP A 125 -19.12 -0.78 28.91
C ASP A 125 -17.61 -0.96 28.74
N GLY A 126 -17.18 -2.15 28.30
CA GLY A 126 -15.80 -2.42 27.94
C GLY A 126 -15.31 -1.50 26.81
N VAL A 127 -16.10 -1.36 25.74
CA VAL A 127 -15.79 -0.47 24.61
C VAL A 127 -15.75 0.99 25.05
N LYS A 128 -16.68 1.43 25.93
CA LYS A 128 -16.70 2.79 26.47
C LYS A 128 -15.43 3.11 27.27
N ARG A 129 -15.01 2.21 28.16
CA ARG A 129 -13.75 2.35 28.92
C ARG A 129 -12.54 2.34 27.99
N LEU A 130 -12.55 1.47 26.98
CA LEU A 130 -11.47 1.37 26.01
C LEU A 130 -11.37 2.63 25.15
N HIS A 131 -12.50 3.18 24.72
CA HIS A 131 -12.55 4.41 23.94
C HIS A 131 -12.09 5.62 24.76
N ALA A 132 -12.46 5.69 26.05
CA ALA A 132 -11.98 6.72 26.95
C ALA A 132 -10.45 6.69 27.12
N ALA A 133 -9.85 5.50 27.18
CA ALA A 133 -8.41 5.33 27.38
C ALA A 133 -7.57 5.51 26.10
N TYR A 134 -7.98 4.91 24.98
CA TYR A 134 -7.15 4.82 23.76
C TYR A 134 -7.63 5.72 22.63
N ARG A 135 -8.89 6.16 22.65
CA ARG A 135 -9.50 6.99 21.59
C ARG A 135 -9.32 6.43 20.17
N PHE A 136 -9.43 5.11 20.03
CA PHE A 136 -9.30 4.46 18.72
C PHE A 136 -10.29 5.03 17.71
N ARG A 137 -9.88 5.03 16.43
CA ARG A 137 -10.79 5.36 15.33
C ARG A 137 -11.97 4.38 15.30
N PRO A 138 -13.18 4.84 14.95
CA PRO A 138 -14.37 3.99 14.90
C PRO A 138 -14.22 2.79 13.94
N GLU A 139 -13.46 2.98 12.86
CA GLU A 139 -13.06 1.97 11.87
C GLU A 139 -12.34 0.75 12.50
N VAL A 140 -11.61 0.96 13.59
CA VAL A 140 -10.86 -0.10 14.29
C VAL A 140 -11.82 -1.04 15.03
N TYR A 141 -12.89 -0.50 15.63
CA TYR A 141 -13.91 -1.32 16.27
C TYR A 141 -14.70 -2.15 15.25
N ALA A 142 -14.99 -1.57 14.07
CA ALA A 142 -15.62 -2.28 12.97
C ALA A 142 -14.74 -3.43 12.44
N PHE A 143 -13.41 -3.30 12.49
CA PHE A 143 -12.49 -4.37 12.13
C PHE A 143 -12.61 -5.59 13.07
N VAL A 144 -12.84 -5.36 14.36
CA VAL A 144 -13.01 -6.43 15.37
C VAL A 144 -14.43 -6.99 15.39
N GLY A 145 -15.32 -6.49 14.54
CA GLY A 145 -16.70 -6.97 14.43
C GLY A 145 -17.60 -6.44 15.55
N ILE A 146 -17.24 -5.31 16.15
CA ILE A 146 -18.12 -4.58 17.06
C ILE A 146 -19.10 -3.77 16.21
N ASP A 147 -20.40 -3.97 16.43
CA ASP A 147 -21.46 -3.29 15.70
C ASP A 147 -21.36 -1.77 15.87
N GLU A 148 -21.58 -1.03 14.78
CA GLU A 148 -21.68 0.43 14.75
C GLU A 148 -22.67 0.96 15.81
N ARG A 149 -23.75 0.21 16.09
CA ARG A 149 -24.70 0.57 17.16
C ARG A 149 -24.07 0.57 18.55
N VAL A 150 -23.14 -0.35 18.82
CA VAL A 150 -22.38 -0.43 20.09
C VAL A 150 -21.37 0.70 20.18
N VAL A 151 -20.66 0.97 19.08
CA VAL A 151 -19.68 2.05 18.98
C VAL A 151 -20.35 3.42 19.19
N ALA A 152 -21.53 3.62 18.59
CA ALA A 152 -22.33 4.83 18.76
C ALA A 152 -22.83 5.00 20.21
N LYS A 153 -23.33 3.92 20.84
CA LYS A 153 -23.73 3.93 22.26
C LYS A 153 -22.56 4.20 23.21
N ALA A 154 -21.35 3.78 22.84
CA ALA A 154 -20.13 4.07 23.58
C ALA A 154 -19.61 5.51 23.40
N GLY A 155 -20.27 6.32 22.56
CA GLY A 155 -19.93 7.73 22.32
C GLY A 155 -18.89 7.97 21.22
N ALA A 156 -18.42 6.90 20.54
CA ALA A 156 -17.54 7.02 19.39
C ALA A 156 -18.40 7.26 18.14
N LYS A 157 -18.36 8.48 17.58
CA LYS A 157 -19.07 8.77 16.33
C LYS A 157 -18.30 8.14 15.16
N LEU A 158 -18.95 7.27 14.38
CA LEU A 158 -18.44 6.91 13.06
C LEU A 158 -18.41 8.18 12.19
N GLY A 159 -17.22 8.56 11.71
CA GLY A 159 -17.14 9.46 10.56
C GLY A 159 -17.83 8.82 9.35
N PRO A 160 -18.28 9.61 8.36
CA PRO A 160 -19.03 9.09 7.23
C PRO A 160 -18.24 7.98 6.53
N SER A 161 -18.74 6.75 6.67
CA SER A 161 -18.16 5.57 6.04
C SER A 161 -18.21 5.73 4.52
N ILE A 162 -17.05 5.72 3.86
CA ILE A 162 -16.94 5.75 2.39
C ILE A 162 -17.56 4.49 1.75
N ALA A 163 -17.93 3.49 2.55
CA ALA A 163 -18.54 2.24 2.09
C ALA A 163 -20.05 2.32 1.76
N GLY A 164 -20.65 3.52 1.72
CA GLY A 164 -22.11 3.71 1.60
C GLY A 164 -22.64 4.41 0.35
N ARG A 165 -21.82 4.83 -0.63
CA ARG A 165 -22.34 5.46 -1.87
C ARG A 165 -22.74 4.41 -2.91
N LYS A 166 -23.67 3.52 -2.55
CA LYS A 166 -24.33 2.63 -3.52
C LYS A 166 -25.54 3.38 -4.10
N HIS A 167 -25.36 3.91 -5.31
CA HIS A 167 -26.39 4.27 -6.29
C HIS A 167 -27.82 4.54 -5.74
N ARG A 168 -28.10 5.79 -5.38
CA ARG A 168 -29.40 6.40 -5.72
C ARG A 168 -29.20 7.18 -7.01
N GLY A 169 -29.70 6.65 -8.11
CA GLY A 169 -29.67 7.30 -9.41
C GLY A 169 -30.36 6.42 -10.44
N GLY A 170 -31.61 6.76 -10.75
CA GLY A 170 -32.45 6.08 -11.73
C GLY A 170 -33.89 6.56 -11.65
N THR A 171 -34.11 7.86 -11.81
CA THR A 171 -35.41 8.46 -12.09
C THR A 171 -35.90 8.07 -13.49
N ASN A 172 -37.20 7.72 -13.57
CA ASN A 172 -38.14 7.81 -14.70
C ASN A 172 -37.72 7.36 -16.10
N VAL A 173 -38.45 6.34 -16.60
CA VAL A 173 -38.84 6.24 -18.01
C VAL A 173 -40.25 5.63 -18.10
N ASP A 174 -41.19 6.47 -18.52
CA ASP A 174 -42.39 6.18 -19.34
C ASP A 174 -43.25 4.93 -19.12
N ARG A 175 -44.52 5.16 -18.75
CA ARG A 175 -45.64 4.84 -19.66
C ARG A 175 -46.94 5.57 -19.26
N ALA A 176 -47.25 6.60 -20.04
CA ALA A 176 -48.61 7.02 -20.32
C ALA A 176 -49.22 6.10 -21.40
N ALA A 177 -50.55 6.05 -21.42
CA ALA A 177 -51.49 5.33 -22.31
C ALA A 177 -52.16 4.13 -21.64
#